data_AF-A0A7V9FJS0-F1
#
_entry.id   AF-A0A7V9FJS0-F1
#
_cell.length_a   1.000
_cell.length_b   1.000
_cell.length_c   1.000
_cell.angle_alpha   90.00
_cell.angle_beta   90.00
_cell.angle_gamma   90.00
#
_symmetry.space_group_name_H-M   'P 1'
#
loop_
_entity.id
_entity.type
_entity.pdbx_description
1 polymer ?
#
loop_
_entity_poly.entity_id
_entity_poly.type
_entity_poly.pdbx_seq_one_letter_code
_entity_poly.pdbx_strand_id
1 'polypeptide(L)'
;MSGITGTVAIVGFPNVGKSTLINRLTESRQAVVHETPGVTRDRKELLCDWNGVQFLLVDTGGLDDEATDVFGPEIAKQARTAIEEADLVLFVVDARAGITPGDEDLAATLRAAKKPVLVLANKIDDPRQD
;
A
#
# COMPACT_ATOMS: atom_id res chain seq x y z
N MET A 1 21.18 4.22 -17.81
CA MET A 1 20.72 3.64 -16.54
C MET A 1 19.56 4.50 -16.09
N SER A 2 18.32 4.04 -16.22
CA SER A 2 17.17 4.78 -15.68
C SER A 2 17.28 4.71 -14.16
N GLY A 3 17.30 5.86 -13.50
CA GLY A 3 17.24 5.92 -12.04
C GLY A 3 15.90 5.43 -11.51
N ILE A 4 15.77 5.42 -10.19
CA ILE A 4 14.48 5.24 -9.50
C ILE A 4 13.52 6.32 -10.01
N THR A 5 12.36 5.89 -10.52
CA THR A 5 11.39 6.75 -11.22
C THR A 5 10.48 7.51 -10.27
N GLY A 6 10.29 7.01 -9.04
CA GLY A 6 9.49 7.64 -8.01
C GLY A 6 9.14 6.69 -6.87
N THR A 7 8.24 7.15 -6.01
CA THR A 7 7.74 6.43 -4.83
C THR A 7 6.26 6.08 -4.99
N VAL A 8 5.93 4.82 -4.75
CA VAL A 8 4.57 4.27 -4.82
C VAL A 8 4.17 3.80 -3.42
N ALA A 9 3.06 4.30 -2.89
CA ALA A 9 2.50 3.83 -1.63
C ALA A 9 1.38 2.82 -1.85
N ILE A 10 1.32 1.76 -1.03
CA ILE A 10 0.17 0.85 -0.98
C ILE A 10 -0.64 1.12 0.28
N VAL A 11 -1.92 1.47 0.11
CA VAL A 11 -2.87 1.75 1.20
C VAL A 11 -4.10 0.85 1.09
N GLY A 12 -4.78 0.63 2.20
CA GLY A 12 -6.01 -0.15 2.26
C GLY A 12 -6.19 -0.78 3.65
N PHE A 13 -7.40 -1.25 3.93
CA PHE A 13 -7.71 -1.86 5.22
C PHE A 13 -6.90 -3.15 5.47
N PRO A 14 -6.75 -3.61 6.73
CA PRO A 14 -6.20 -4.91 7.04
C PRO A 14 -6.84 -6.02 6.21
N ASN A 15 -6.08 -7.09 5.93
CA ASN A 15 -6.56 -8.28 5.23
C ASN A 15 -7.05 -8.10 3.77
N VAL A 16 -7.02 -6.91 3.17
CA VAL A 16 -7.38 -6.72 1.74
C VAL A 16 -6.36 -7.31 0.75
N GLY A 17 -5.21 -7.81 1.25
CA GLY A 17 -4.18 -8.49 0.47
C GLY A 17 -2.99 -7.61 0.04
N LYS A 18 -2.75 -6.49 0.74
CA LYS A 18 -1.59 -5.60 0.51
C LYS A 18 -0.26 -6.34 0.55
N SER A 19 0.00 -7.13 1.61
CA SER A 19 1.28 -7.83 1.79
C SER A 19 1.53 -8.87 0.69
N THR A 20 0.49 -9.56 0.23
CA THR A 20 0.59 -10.48 -0.93
C THR A 20 0.95 -9.74 -2.21
N LEU A 21 0.33 -8.57 -2.46
CA LEU A 21 0.66 -7.73 -3.60
C LEU A 21 2.09 -7.20 -3.52
N ILE A 22 2.51 -6.69 -2.37
CA ILE A 22 3.88 -6.23 -2.11
C ILE A 22 4.87 -7.33 -2.45
N ASN A 23 4.72 -8.50 -1.83
CA ASN A 23 5.62 -9.63 -2.05
C ASN A 23 5.74 -9.96 -3.53
N ARG A 24 4.61 -10.01 -4.25
CA ARG A 24 4.58 -10.30 -5.69
C ARG A 24 5.28 -9.23 -6.53
N LEU A 25 5.09 -7.95 -6.21
CA LEU A 25 5.74 -6.86 -6.93
C LEU A 25 7.25 -6.83 -6.68
N THR A 26 7.67 -7.15 -5.46
CA THR A 26 9.07 -7.08 -5.04
C THR A 26 9.84 -8.38 -5.23
N GLU A 27 9.29 -9.40 -5.92
CA GLU A 27 9.82 -10.77 -6.17
C GLU A 27 11.25 -10.85 -6.79
N SER A 28 12.02 -9.76 -6.79
CA SER A 28 13.43 -9.70 -7.15
C SER A 28 14.34 -10.18 -6.00
N ARG A 29 15.41 -10.91 -6.35
CA ARG A 29 16.48 -11.34 -5.41
C ARG A 29 17.40 -10.20 -4.94
N GLN A 30 17.07 -8.94 -5.24
CA GLN A 30 17.96 -7.80 -5.03
C GLN A 30 17.47 -6.92 -3.88
N ALA A 31 18.26 -6.96 -2.80
CA ALA A 31 18.39 -5.94 -1.77
C ALA A 31 17.08 -5.37 -1.20
N VAL A 32 16.52 -6.10 -0.24
CA VAL A 32 15.88 -5.44 0.91
C VAL A 32 16.96 -4.63 1.64
N VAL A 33 16.57 -3.50 2.22
CA VAL A 33 17.28 -2.66 3.22
C VAL A 33 17.84 -1.33 2.70
N HIS A 34 17.04 -0.27 2.83
CA HIS A 34 17.54 1.04 3.30
C HIS A 34 17.24 1.14 4.81
N GLU A 35 18.07 0.53 5.64
CA GLU A 35 18.12 0.84 7.07
C GLU A 35 18.93 2.12 7.23
N THR A 36 18.25 3.24 7.50
CA THR A 36 18.94 4.42 8.03
C THR A 36 19.10 4.21 9.54
N PRO A 37 20.33 4.07 10.07
CA PRO A 37 20.53 3.84 11.50
C PRO A 37 20.03 5.06 12.30
N GLY A 38 19.05 4.84 13.20
CA GLY A 38 18.62 5.85 14.17
C GLY A 38 17.14 6.25 14.16
N VAL A 39 16.26 5.58 13.41
CA VAL A 39 14.82 5.87 13.39
C VAL A 39 14.02 4.64 13.81
N THR A 40 13.29 4.75 14.92
CA THR A 40 12.45 3.70 15.48
C THR A 40 11.15 3.54 14.70
N ARG A 41 10.76 2.28 14.41
CA ARG A 41 9.52 1.77 13.77
C ARG A 41 9.43 1.85 12.22
N ASP A 42 10.46 1.31 11.59
CA ASP A 42 10.55 0.56 10.31
C ASP A 42 9.40 0.66 9.29
N ARG A 43 9.25 1.85 8.68
CA ARG A 43 8.63 1.99 7.36
C ARG A 43 9.47 1.21 6.33
N LYS A 44 8.89 0.19 5.70
CA LYS A 44 9.60 -0.64 4.71
C LYS A 44 9.51 0.02 3.33
N GLU A 45 10.61 0.61 2.90
CA GLU A 45 10.83 0.96 1.49
C GLU A 45 11.45 -0.25 0.77
N LEU A 46 10.82 -0.69 -0.31
CA LEU A 46 11.24 -1.83 -1.09
C LEU A 46 11.50 -1.38 -2.53
N LEU A 47 12.66 -1.74 -3.09
CA LEU A 47 12.91 -1.48 -4.51
C LEU A 47 12.10 -2.46 -5.35
N CYS A 48 11.31 -1.93 -6.28
CA CYS A 48 10.51 -2.70 -7.23
C CYS A 48 10.99 -2.43 -8.64
N ASP A 49 11.08 -3.48 -9.47
CA ASP A 49 11.24 -3.37 -10.92
C ASP A 49 10.00 -3.94 -11.59
N TRP A 50 9.35 -3.13 -12.44
CA TRP A 50 8.25 -3.59 -13.27
C TRP A 50 8.53 -3.24 -14.73
N ASN A 51 8.81 -4.26 -15.54
CA ASN A 51 9.15 -4.11 -16.96
C ASN A 51 10.31 -3.12 -17.20
N GLY A 52 11.35 -3.14 -16.35
CA GLY A 52 12.51 -2.26 -16.44
C GLY A 52 12.29 -0.84 -15.90
N VAL A 53 11.12 -0.56 -15.31
CA VAL A 53 10.86 0.67 -14.56
C VAL A 53 11.08 0.40 -13.08
N GLN A 54 12.10 1.04 -12.51
CA GLN A 54 12.43 0.93 -11.10
C GLN A 54 11.74 2.01 -10.28
N PHE A 55 11.13 1.66 -9.14
CA PHE A 55 10.48 2.58 -8.21
C PHE A 55 10.58 2.06 -6.77
N LEU A 56 10.42 2.96 -5.79
CA LEU A 56 10.32 2.57 -4.39
C LEU A 56 8.88 2.26 -4.04
N LEU A 57 8.64 1.12 -3.42
CA LEU A 57 7.36 0.70 -2.89
C LEU A 57 7.36 0.90 -1.37
N VAL A 58 6.36 1.63 -0.87
CA VAL A 58 6.23 1.95 0.56
C VAL A 58 5.02 1.21 1.11
N ASP A 59 5.25 0.37 2.11
CA ASP A 59 4.18 -0.25 2.90
C ASP A 59 3.79 0.66 4.07
N THR A 60 2.50 0.94 4.17
CA THR A 60 1.93 1.78 5.23
C THR A 60 1.41 0.95 6.41
N GLY A 61 1.45 -0.39 6.31
CA GLY A 61 0.81 -1.34 7.22
C GLY A 61 1.67 -1.85 8.38
N GLY A 62 2.56 -1.03 8.93
CA GLY A 62 3.50 -1.40 9.99
C GLY A 62 2.94 -1.44 11.42
N LEU A 63 1.75 -1.99 11.64
CA LEU A 63 1.29 -2.40 12.96
C LEU A 63 0.64 -3.77 12.81
N ASP A 64 1.23 -4.74 13.51
CA ASP A 64 0.82 -6.14 13.56
C ASP A 64 -0.71 -6.29 13.67
N ASP A 65 -1.22 -7.35 13.03
CA ASP A 65 -2.63 -7.75 12.88
C ASP A 65 -3.41 -7.98 14.21
N GLU A 66 -2.95 -7.46 15.35
CA GLU A 66 -3.48 -7.75 16.70
C GLU A 66 -4.32 -6.64 17.35
N ALA A 67 -4.51 -5.48 16.72
CA ALA A 67 -5.25 -4.36 17.35
C ALA A 67 -6.76 -4.36 17.05
N THR A 68 -7.50 -5.38 17.48
CA THR A 68 -8.97 -5.42 17.35
C THR A 68 -9.63 -4.15 17.94
N ASP A 69 -10.40 -3.44 17.10
CA ASP A 69 -11.46 -2.45 17.40
C ASP A 69 -11.22 -0.94 17.22
N VAL A 70 -10.02 -0.43 16.86
CA VAL A 70 -9.83 1.04 16.68
C VAL A 70 -9.05 1.42 15.42
N PHE A 71 -9.33 0.78 14.29
CA PHE A 71 -8.50 0.92 13.10
C PHE A 71 -8.76 2.20 12.26
N GLY A 72 -9.96 2.76 12.27
CA GLY A 72 -10.33 3.85 11.34
C GLY A 72 -9.41 5.08 11.37
N PRO A 73 -9.21 5.73 12.54
CA PRO A 73 -8.35 6.91 12.65
C PRO A 73 -6.87 6.64 12.33
N GLU A 74 -6.35 5.47 12.73
CA GLU A 74 -4.95 5.12 12.50
C GLU A 74 -4.70 4.77 11.03
N ILE A 75 -5.63 4.08 10.37
CA ILE A 75 -5.57 3.83 8.91
C ILE A 75 -5.59 5.16 8.15
N ALA A 76 -6.48 6.08 8.53
CA ALA A 76 -6.56 7.39 7.88
C ALA A 76 -5.27 8.19 8.07
N LYS A 77 -4.63 8.11 9.24
CA LYS A 77 -3.34 8.75 9.51
C LYS A 77 -2.21 8.12 8.70
N GLN A 78 -2.12 6.80 8.65
CA GLN A 78 -1.14 6.07 7.83
C GLN A 78 -1.30 6.42 6.35
N ALA A 79 -2.54 6.43 5.86
CA ALA A 79 -2.84 6.83 4.49
C ALA A 79 -2.37 8.26 4.21
N ARG A 80 -2.63 9.22 5.12
CA ARG A 80 -2.16 10.61 4.96
C ARG A 80 -0.64 10.71 4.85
N THR A 81 0.10 10.06 5.74
CA THR A 81 1.56 10.03 5.67
C THR A 81 2.06 9.43 4.35
N ALA A 82 1.45 8.33 3.91
CA ALA A 82 1.83 7.67 2.67
C ALA A 82 1.55 8.51 1.42
N ILE A 83 0.41 9.20 1.42
CA ILE A 83 -0.01 10.12 0.36
C ILE A 83 0.97 11.29 0.22
N GLU A 84 1.44 11.85 1.34
CA GLU A 84 2.36 12.99 1.34
C GLU A 84 3.66 12.66 0.61
N GLU A 85 4.20 11.48 0.89
CA GLU A 85 5.51 11.01 0.43
C GLU A 85 5.49 10.32 -0.94
N ALA A 86 4.34 9.82 -1.40
CA ALA A 86 4.25 9.07 -2.64
C ALA A 86 3.92 9.95 -3.85
N ASP A 87 4.49 9.58 -5.00
CA ASP A 87 4.13 10.11 -6.32
C ASP A 87 2.84 9.45 -6.84
N LEU A 88 2.58 8.21 -6.42
CA LEU A 88 1.41 7.41 -6.79
C LEU A 88 0.92 6.60 -5.58
N VAL A 89 -0.39 6.53 -5.40
CA VAL A 89 -1.00 5.68 -4.37
C VAL A 89 -1.79 4.53 -5.00
N LEU A 90 -1.53 3.31 -4.55
CA LEU A 90 -2.29 2.11 -4.85
C LEU A 90 -3.27 1.86 -3.69
N PHE A 91 -4.55 2.07 -3.92
CA PHE A 91 -5.60 1.81 -2.94
C PHE A 91 -6.20 0.41 -3.16
N VAL A 92 -5.88 -0.52 -2.27
CA VAL A 92 -6.29 -1.92 -2.37
C VAL A 92 -7.56 -2.17 -1.56
N VAL A 93 -8.55 -2.81 -2.19
CA VAL A 93 -9.82 -3.21 -1.58
C VAL A 93 -10.07 -4.72 -1.78
N ASP A 94 -10.78 -5.38 -0.85
CA ASP A 94 -11.22 -6.77 -1.02
C ASP A 94 -12.52 -6.80 -1.82
N ALA A 95 -12.45 -7.17 -3.10
CA ALA A 95 -13.61 -7.17 -3.98
C ALA A 95 -14.72 -8.14 -3.51
N ARG A 96 -14.37 -9.18 -2.76
CA ARG A 96 -15.31 -10.21 -2.27
C ARG A 96 -16.12 -9.71 -1.09
N ALA A 97 -15.56 -8.77 -0.31
CA ALA A 97 -16.26 -8.12 0.79
C ALA A 97 -17.21 -7.02 0.31
N GLY A 98 -17.12 -6.62 -0.97
CA GLY A 98 -17.77 -5.42 -1.48
C GLY A 98 -17.14 -4.14 -0.91
N ILE A 99 -17.79 -3.00 -1.15
CA ILE A 99 -17.36 -1.71 -0.62
C ILE A 99 -17.82 -1.59 0.83
N THR A 100 -16.89 -1.31 1.74
CA THR A 100 -17.22 -1.03 3.15
C THR A 100 -17.26 0.48 3.43
N PRO A 101 -17.94 0.93 4.50
CA PRO A 101 -17.88 2.34 4.90
C PRO A 101 -16.45 2.85 5.15
N GLY A 102 -15.57 1.97 5.66
CA GLY A 102 -14.15 2.29 5.83
C GLY A 102 -13.44 2.58 4.51
N ASP A 103 -13.76 1.82 3.45
CA ASP A 103 -13.22 2.06 2.11
C ASP A 103 -13.70 3.41 1.56
N GLU A 104 -14.95 3.80 1.81
CA GLU A 104 -15.51 5.08 1.39
C GLU A 104 -14.81 6.26 2.08
N ASP A 105 -14.59 6.16 3.40
CA ASP A 105 -13.89 7.16 4.21
C ASP A 105 -12.43 7.33 3.79
N LEU A 106 -11.74 6.21 3.56
CA LEU A 106 -10.37 6.21 3.07
C LEU A 106 -10.30 6.79 1.65
N ALA A 107 -11.23 6.42 0.77
CA ALA A 107 -11.32 6.98 -0.58
C ALA A 107 -11.59 8.50 -0.54
N ALA A 108 -12.39 8.99 0.40
CA ALA A 108 -12.60 10.43 0.58
C ALA A 108 -11.32 11.16 0.99
N THR A 109 -10.54 10.57 1.90
CA THR A 109 -9.22 11.08 2.30
C THR A 109 -8.25 11.12 1.12
N LEU A 110 -8.19 10.05 0.33
CA LEU A 110 -7.35 9.94 -0.86
C LEU A 110 -7.72 10.97 -1.95
N ARG A 111 -9.02 11.15 -2.22
CA ARG A 111 -9.52 12.15 -3.18
C ARG A 111 -9.14 13.57 -2.78
N ALA A 112 -9.19 13.90 -1.48
CA ALA A 112 -8.85 15.23 -0.99
C ALA A 112 -7.37 15.58 -1.20
N ALA A 113 -6.49 14.58 -1.28
CA ALA A 113 -5.05 14.77 -1.39
C ALA A 113 -4.55 15.17 -2.78
N LYS A 114 -5.38 15.04 -3.84
CA LYS A 114 -5.03 15.40 -5.22
C LYS A 114 -3.76 14.72 -5.77
N LYS A 115 -3.38 13.56 -5.22
CA LYS A 115 -2.35 12.68 -5.77
C LYS A 115 -2.97 11.71 -6.78
N PRO A 116 -2.21 11.20 -7.75
CA PRO A 116 -2.65 10.07 -8.56
C PRO A 116 -2.98 8.86 -7.67
N VAL A 117 -4.16 8.27 -7.85
CA VAL A 117 -4.61 7.09 -7.10
C VAL A 117 -5.08 6.04 -8.10
N LEU A 118 -4.59 4.80 -7.97
CA LEU A 118 -5.10 3.62 -8.65
C LEU A 118 -5.83 2.74 -7.64
N VAL A 119 -7.09 2.43 -7.93
CA VAL A 119 -7.88 1.51 -7.11
C VAL A 119 -7.66 0.09 -7.61
N LEU A 120 -7.28 -0.80 -6.71
CA LEU A 120 -6.98 -2.20 -6.99
C LEU A 120 -8.02 -3.08 -6.29
N ALA A 121 -8.99 -3.58 -7.06
CA ALA A 121 -9.95 -4.57 -6.58
C ALA A 121 -9.28 -5.94 -6.52
N ASN A 122 -8.90 -6.36 -5.31
CA ASN A 122 -8.13 -7.57 -5.08
C ASN A 122 -9.03 -8.78 -4.79
N LYS A 123 -8.45 -9.99 -4.87
CA LYS A 123 -9.09 -11.28 -4.56
C LYS A 123 -10.24 -11.66 -5.51
N ILE A 124 -10.09 -11.30 -6.78
CA ILE A 124 -11.04 -11.59 -7.87
C ILE A 124 -10.67 -12.83 -8.68
N ASP A 125 -9.76 -13.66 -8.16
CA ASP A 125 -9.17 -14.80 -8.87
C ASP A 125 -9.94 -16.12 -8.68
N ASP A 126 -11.00 -16.15 -7.85
CA ASP A 126 -11.87 -17.33 -7.70
C ASP A 126 -13.04 -17.29 -8.70
N PRO A 127 -13.06 -18.15 -9.73
CA PRO A 127 -14.11 -18.16 -10.75
C PRO A 127 -15.47 -18.67 -10.26
N ARG A 128 -15.61 -19.03 -8.98
CA ARG A 128 -16.86 -19.54 -8.38
C ARG A 128 -17.67 -18.45 -7.66
N GLN A 129 -17.24 -17.19 -7.73
CA GLN A 129 -17.82 -16.07 -6.99
C GLN A 129 -18.68 -15.12 -7.85
N ASP A 130 -19.18 -15.59 -8.99
CA ASP A 130 -20.16 -14.88 -9.83
C ASP A 130 -21.57 -14.84 -9.19
#